data_AF-A0A7V1JEU8-F1
#
_entry.id   AF-A0A7V1JEU8-F1
#
_cell.length_a   1.000
_cell.length_b   1.000
_cell.length_c   1.000
_cell.angle_alpha   90.00
_cell.angle_beta   90.00
_cell.angle_gamma   90.00
#
_symmetry.space_group_name_H-M   'P 1'
#
loop_
_entity.id
_entity.type
_entity.pdbx_description
1 polymer ?
#
loop_
_entity_poly.entity_id
_entity_poly.type
_entity_poly.pdbx_seq_one_letter_code
_entity_poly.pdbx_strand_id
1 'polypeptide(L)' 'MDFNSYYGGNEAELKIIIEQLLLEARNVDEENFGKWYEKKRRVFNIGVKKAPTKEEFIKYLNCALSLHLSGNKPYFS' A
#
# COMPACT_ATOMS: atom_id res chain seq x y z
N MET A 1 -25.54 19.80 -13.55
CA MET A 1 -24.21 20.18 -14.05
C MET A 1 -23.18 19.62 -13.08
N ASP A 2 -22.14 19.01 -13.64
CA ASP A 2 -21.58 17.73 -13.18
C ASP A 2 -20.69 17.74 -11.94
N PHE A 3 -20.86 16.69 -11.13
CA PHE A 3 -20.20 16.40 -9.85
C PHE A 3 -18.91 15.59 -10.04
N ASN A 4 -18.20 15.78 -11.17
CA ASN A 4 -17.22 14.80 -11.67
C ASN A 4 -15.79 15.34 -11.86
N SER A 5 -15.40 16.46 -11.25
CA SER A 5 -14.08 17.07 -11.50
C SER A 5 -13.00 16.89 -10.41
N TYR A 6 -13.19 16.01 -9.40
CA TYR A 6 -12.27 15.92 -8.25
C TYR A 6 -11.39 14.66 -8.16
N TYR A 7 -11.47 13.72 -9.10
CA TYR A 7 -10.80 12.41 -9.01
C TYR A 7 -9.81 12.11 -10.16
N GLY A 8 -9.07 13.11 -10.63
CA GLY A 8 -8.07 12.94 -11.71
C GLY A 8 -6.62 12.74 -11.26
N GLY A 9 -6.28 12.94 -9.98
CA GLY A 9 -4.89 12.93 -9.48
C GLY A 9 -4.48 11.74 -8.59
N ASN A 10 -5.42 10.90 -8.16
CA ASN A 10 -5.18 9.97 -7.04
C ASN A 10 -4.42 8.69 -7.40
N GLU A 11 -4.53 8.17 -8.62
CA GLU A 11 -3.97 6.86 -8.97
C GLU A 11 -2.43 6.89 -9.10
N ALA A 12 -1.89 7.88 -9.82
CA ALA A 12 -0.44 8.04 -9.95
C ALA A 12 0.23 8.31 -8.59
N GLU A 13 -0.40 9.12 -7.74
CA GLU A 13 0.07 9.41 -6.39
C GLU A 13 0.01 8.17 -5.48
N LEU A 14 -1.06 7.38 -5.57
CA LEU A 14 -1.19 6.12 -4.82
C LEU A 14 -0.10 5.12 -5.21
N LYS A 15 0.19 4.98 -6.51
CA LYS A 15 1.29 4.14 -7.00
C LYS A 15 2.63 4.56 -6.40
N ILE A 16 2.95 5.86 -6.41
CA ILE A 16 4.19 6.40 -5.83
C ILE A 16 4.27 6.07 -4.33
N ILE A 17 3.16 6.25 -3.59
CA ILE A 17 3.10 5.93 -2.16
C ILE A 17 3.36 4.44 -1.91
N ILE A 18 2.75 3.55 -2.70
CA ILE A 18 2.93 2.11 -2.55
C ILE A 18 4.39 1.70 -2.87
N GLU A 19 4.97 2.25 -3.93
CA GLU A 19 6.38 2.00 -4.29
C GLU A 19 7.35 2.48 -3.20
N GLN A 20 7.10 3.66 -2.63
CA GLN A 20 7.89 4.19 -1.50
C GLN A 20 7.78 3.29 -0.27
N LEU A 21 6.57 2.89 0.11
CA LEU A 21 6.35 1.99 1.24
C LEU A 21 7.03 0.63 1.03
N LEU A 22 7.05 0.12 -0.20
CA LEU A 22 7.70 -1.14 -0.53
C LEU A 22 9.23 -1.03 -0.41
N LEU A 23 9.82 0.05 -0.91
CA LEU A 23 11.25 0.31 -0.81
C LEU A 23 11.68 0.44 0.66
N GLU A 24 10.96 1.24 1.44
CA GLU A 24 11.22 1.40 2.86
C GLU A 24 11.10 0.08 3.61
N ALA A 25 10.00 -0.67 3.40
CA ALA A 25 9.78 -1.94 4.07
C ALA A 25 10.91 -2.93 3.78
N ARG A 26 11.41 -2.99 2.54
CA ARG A 26 12.54 -3.86 2.17
C ARG A 26 13.83 -3.50 2.92
N ASN A 27 14.10 -2.21 3.07
CA ASN A 27 15.32 -1.68 3.70
C ASN A 27 15.32 -1.72 5.23
N VAL A 28 14.17 -1.93 5.87
CA VAL A 28 14.07 -2.05 7.33
C VAL A 28 14.39 -3.49 7.75
N ASP A 29 15.28 -3.67 8.72
CA ASP A 29 15.57 -5.00 9.27
C ASP A 29 14.33 -5.66 9.89
N GLU A 30 14.26 -6.99 9.85
CA GLU A 30 13.11 -7.75 10.39
C GLU A 30 12.82 -7.38 11.85
N GLU A 31 13.86 -7.25 12.68
CA GLU A 31 13.77 -6.89 14.09
C GLU A 31 13.18 -5.49 14.33
N ASN A 32 13.34 -4.58 13.36
CA ASN A 32 12.89 -3.20 13.42
C ASN A 32 11.57 -2.97 12.68
N PHE A 33 11.09 -3.95 11.91
CA PHE A 33 9.90 -3.83 11.07
C PHE A 33 8.66 -3.44 11.88
N GLY A 34 8.43 -4.07 13.03
CA GLY A 34 7.25 -3.79 13.86
C GLY A 34 7.16 -2.33 14.31
N LYS A 35 8.30 -1.73 14.70
CA LYS A 35 8.37 -0.31 15.10
C LYS A 35 8.13 0.62 13.92
N TRP A 36 8.73 0.31 12.77
CA TRP A 36 8.53 1.08 11.54
C TRP A 36 7.06 1.01 11.08
N TYR A 37 6.47 -0.19 11.07
CA TYR A 37 5.08 -0.40 10.68
C TYR A 37 4.11 0.37 11.60
N GLU A 38 4.33 0.30 12.92
CA GLU A 38 3.53 1.05 13.90
C GLU A 38 3.61 2.57 13.67
N LYS A 39 4.79 3.10 13.34
CA LYS A 39 4.95 4.51 12.98
C LYS A 39 4.14 4.87 11.73
N LYS A 40 4.19 4.03 10.69
CA LYS A 40 3.47 4.26 9.43
C LYS A 40 1.95 4.18 9.62
N ARG A 41 1.43 3.15 10.27
CA ARG A 41 -0.04 3.00 10.47
C ARG A 41 -0.66 4.12 11.30
N ARG A 42 0.08 4.69 12.26
CA ARG A 42 -0.41 5.82 13.07
C ARG A 42 -0.72 7.04 12.21
N VAL A 43 0.06 7.28 11.16
CA VAL A 43 -0.20 8.35 10.19
C VAL A 43 -1.55 8.16 9.50
N PHE A 44 -1.93 6.91 9.22
CA PHE A 44 -3.18 6.57 8.54
C PHE A 44 -4.35 6.31 9.51
N ASN A 45 -4.13 6.36 10.83
CA ASN A 45 -5.12 6.07 11.88
C ASN A 45 -5.87 4.73 11.67
N ILE A 46 -5.17 3.69 11.22
CA ILE A 46 -5.78 2.38 10.92
C ILE A 46 -5.62 1.41 12.10
N GLY A 47 -6.76 0.91 12.59
CA GLY A 47 -6.85 -0.16 13.58
C GLY A 47 -6.79 -1.54 12.93
N VAL A 48 -5.61 -2.13 12.79
CA VAL A 48 -5.47 -3.54 12.39
C VAL A 48 -5.39 -4.41 13.65
N LYS A 49 -6.21 -5.47 13.72
CA LYS A 49 -6.26 -6.39 14.88
C LYS A 49 -4.95 -7.17 15.09
N LYS A 50 -4.26 -7.51 14.00
CA LYS A 50 -2.97 -8.22 14.01
C LYS A 50 -2.04 -7.50 13.04
N ALA A 51 -0.87 -7.07 13.52
CA ALA A 51 0.16 -6.52 12.64
C ALA A 51 0.71 -7.65 11.72
N PRO A 52 0.92 -7.37 10.42
CA PRO A 52 1.51 -8.34 9.51
C PRO A 52 3.00 -8.56 9.83
N THR A 53 3.55 -9.68 9.38
CA THR A 53 5.01 -9.83 9.27
C THR A 53 5.56 -8.94 8.14
N LYS A 54 6.89 -8.74 8.08
CA LYS A 54 7.52 -7.99 6.99
C LYS A 54 7.18 -8.61 5.63
N GLU A 55 7.25 -9.94 5.54
CA GLU A 55 6.95 -10.70 4.32
C GLU A 55 5.49 -10.53 3.88
N GLU A 56 4.54 -10.69 4.82
CA GLU A 56 3.11 -10.48 4.55
C GLU A 56 2.84 -9.06 4.05
N PHE A 57 3.43 -8.06 4.70
CA PHE A 57 3.26 -6.67 4.32
C PHE A 57 3.81 -6.38 2.92
N ILE A 58 5.01 -6.87 2.61
CA ILE A 58 5.60 -6.76 1.26
C ILE A 58 4.71 -7.45 0.22
N LYS A 59 4.17 -8.63 0.54
CA LYS A 59 3.22 -9.34 -0.34
C LYS A 59 1.97 -8.51 -0.61
N TYR A 60 1.42 -7.85 0.42
CA TYR A 60 0.25 -6.97 0.24
C TYR A 60 0.56 -5.75 -0.63
N LEU A 61 1.72 -5.12 -0.45
CA LEU A 61 2.12 -3.98 -1.29
C LEU A 61 2.34 -4.40 -2.75
N ASN A 62 2.98 -5.55 -3.00
CA ASN A 62 3.11 -6.08 -4.36
C ASN A 62 1.75 -6.41 -4.97
N CYS A 63 0.83 -7.00 -4.19
CA CYS A 63 -0.54 -7.25 -4.64
C CYS A 63 -1.26 -5.94 -5.01
N ALA A 64 -1.14 -4.90 -4.18
CA ALA A 64 -1.71 -3.59 -4.44
C ALA A 64 -1.14 -2.97 -5.72
N LEU A 65 0.17 -3.07 -5.97
CA LEU A 65 0.79 -2.64 -7.23
C LEU A 65 0.25 -3.43 -8.42
N SER A 66 0.16 -4.76 -8.31
CA SER A 66 -0.37 -5.61 -9.39
C SER A 66 -1.83 -5.28 -9.70
N LEU A 67 -2.67 -5.05 -8.69
CA LEU A 67 -4.07 -4.65 -8.86
C LEU A 67 -4.19 -3.27 -9.53
N HIS A 68 -3.32 -2.34 -9.15
CA HIS A 68 -3.26 -1.02 -9.74
C HIS A 68 -2.75 -1.06 -11.20
N LEU A 69 -1.83 -1.98 -11.52
CA LEU A 69 -1.40 -2.24 -12.90
C LEU A 69 -2.48 -2.99 -13.70
N SER A 70 -3.33 -3.77 -13.04
CA SER A 70 -4.44 -4.52 -13.63
C SER A 70 -5.76 -3.74 -13.69
N GLY A 71 -5.71 -2.41 -13.82
CA GLY A 71 -6.85 -1.62 -14.35
C GLY A 71 -7.41 -2.16 -15.68
N ASN A 72 -6.74 -3.15 -16.30
CA ASN A 72 -7.31 -4.10 -17.25
C ASN A 72 -7.70 -5.44 -16.58
N LYS A 73 -8.94 -5.50 -16.06
CA LYS A 73 -9.77 -6.68 -15.71
C LYS A 73 -9.16 -7.76 -14.79
N PRO A 74 -9.80 -8.07 -13.64
CA PRO A 74 -9.60 -9.37 -13.00
C PRO A 74 -10.28 -10.44 -13.85
N TYR A 75 -9.49 -11.25 -14.56
CA TYR A 75 -9.95 -12.55 -15.02
C TYR A 75 -10.01 -13.47 -13.81
N PHE A 76 -11.20 -13.55 -13.19
CA PHE A 76 -11.61 -14.81 -12.57
C PHE A 76 -12.17 -15.68 -13.71
N SER A 77 -11.42 -16.72 -14.08
CA SER A 77 -11.89 -17.87 -14.85
C SER A 77 -11.84 -19.10 -13.97
#